data_AF-A0A1D2XCW8-F1
#
_entry.id   AF-A0A1D2XCW8-F1
#
_cell.length_a   1.000
_cell.length_b   1.000
_cell.length_c   1.000
_cell.angle_alpha   90.00
_cell.angle_beta   90.00
_cell.angle_gamma   90.00
#
_symmetry.space_group_name_H-M   'P 1'
#
loop_
_entity.id
_entity.type
_entity.pdbx_description
1 polymer ?
#
loop_
_entity_poly.entity_id
_entity_poly.type
_entity_poly.pdbx_seq_one_letter_code
_entity_poly.pdbx_strand_id
1 'polypeptide(L)'
;MLEPLPEPPGNEESLFFSALEAIGRGEDPLSQGIEQTTENLVRISYEHFPQRTEQVLDALSHIDSTIDTVVEFVDDRTGNTVSAMWTQLDETSQARILGAGKVLSVLVPVARVKALAEFTRTPSPALKKDGWHPESVEARRKGWQEHYGPNKTIPKAAEFEGMLYKMSPGERVAYVKTMLKKIADNYGWKKDNKVSTMNDRDVYKGRDGFLYSVDTQHGRFEKTDPKSGKHLDEVNIDLKPIDDKIDKSGKHDLRVK
;
A
#
# COMPACT_ATOMS: atom_id res chain seq x y z
N MET A 1 -49.87 30.83 16.10
CA MET A 1 -48.45 31.00 16.45
C MET A 1 -47.76 29.72 16.04
N LEU A 2 -47.01 29.76 14.95
CA LEU A 2 -46.23 28.62 14.46
C LEU A 2 -44.84 28.72 15.08
N GLU A 3 -44.40 27.66 15.77
CA GLU A 3 -43.04 27.57 16.28
C GLU A 3 -42.04 27.61 15.11
N PRO A 4 -40.90 28.31 15.25
CA PRO A 4 -39.88 28.32 14.22
C PRO A 4 -39.30 26.90 14.06
N LEU A 5 -39.22 26.44 12.82
CA LEU A 5 -38.55 25.19 12.46
C LEU A 5 -37.07 25.24 12.91
N PRO A 6 -36.49 24.12 13.36
CA PRO A 6 -35.08 24.07 13.71
C PRO A 6 -34.24 24.48 12.50
N GLU A 7 -33.26 25.35 12.71
CA GLU A 7 -32.34 25.76 11.66
C GLU A 7 -31.64 24.52 11.06
N PRO A 8 -31.39 24.50 9.74
CA PRO A 8 -30.66 23.41 9.11
C PRO A 8 -29.30 23.25 9.79
N PRO A 9 -28.78 22.02 9.95
CA PRO A 9 -27.49 21.80 10.60
C PRO A 9 -26.45 22.68 9.92
N GLY A 10 -25.90 23.64 10.67
CA GLY A 10 -24.86 24.54 10.20
C GLY A 10 -23.70 23.72 9.64
N ASN A 11 -23.11 24.21 8.55
CA ASN A 11 -22.03 23.56 7.81
C ASN A 11 -20.99 22.91 8.77
N GLU A 12 -21.02 21.58 8.89
CA GLU A 12 -20.08 20.80 9.72
C GLU A 12 -18.61 21.09 9.36
N GLU A 13 -18.34 21.48 8.10
CA GLU A 13 -17.01 21.93 7.67
C GLU A 13 -16.57 23.20 8.39
N SER A 14 -17.46 24.19 8.50
CA SER A 14 -17.17 25.47 9.16
C SER A 14 -16.91 25.27 10.65
N LEU A 15 -17.66 24.37 11.30
CA LEU A 15 -17.51 24.07 12.73
C LEU A 15 -16.20 23.32 13.01
N PHE A 16 -15.83 22.36 12.17
CA PHE A 16 -14.56 21.62 12.31
C PHE A 16 -13.34 22.52 12.15
N PHE A 17 -13.29 23.35 11.09
CA PHE A 17 -12.16 24.27 10.89
C PHE A 17 -12.10 25.35 11.96
N SER A 18 -13.25 25.83 12.43
CA SER A 18 -13.30 26.79 13.54
C SER A 18 -12.81 26.17 14.85
N ALA A 19 -13.17 24.90 15.13
CA ALA A 19 -12.68 24.17 16.30
C ALA A 19 -11.17 23.89 16.22
N LEU A 20 -10.66 23.49 15.06
CA LEU A 20 -9.22 23.30 14.83
C LEU A 20 -8.42 24.61 14.93
N GLU A 21 -8.95 25.71 14.40
CA GLU A 21 -8.34 27.03 14.54
C GLU A 21 -8.39 27.54 15.98
N ALA A 22 -9.43 27.22 16.76
CA ALA A 22 -9.51 27.56 18.18
C ALA A 22 -8.51 26.72 19.00
N ILE A 23 -8.40 25.41 18.73
CA ILE A 23 -7.42 24.51 19.36
C ILE A 23 -5.98 24.97 19.03
N GLY A 24 -5.70 25.28 17.76
CA GLY A 24 -4.38 25.78 17.32
C GLY A 24 -4.02 27.16 17.86
N ARG A 25 -5.00 27.93 18.35
CA ARG A 25 -4.82 29.22 19.03
C ARG A 25 -4.83 29.10 20.56
N GLY A 26 -5.19 27.95 21.12
CA GLY A 26 -5.33 27.74 22.57
C GLY A 26 -6.58 28.40 23.18
N GLU A 27 -7.65 28.60 22.38
CA GLU A 27 -8.82 29.44 22.73
C GLU A 27 -10.12 28.63 22.98
N ASP A 28 -10.09 27.29 23.08
CA ASP A 28 -11.31 26.45 22.97
C ASP A 28 -11.92 25.90 24.30
N PRO A 29 -13.24 26.09 24.57
CA PRO A 29 -13.99 25.44 25.66
C PRO A 29 -14.44 23.99 25.39
N LEU A 30 -14.22 23.44 24.19
CA LEU A 30 -14.83 22.21 23.66
C LEU A 30 -13.87 20.99 23.65
N SER A 31 -13.06 20.85 24.70
CA SER A 31 -12.14 19.71 24.93
C SER A 31 -12.83 18.35 25.20
N GLN A 32 -14.10 18.15 24.82
CA GLN A 32 -14.84 16.89 25.07
C GLN A 32 -15.13 16.05 23.81
N GLY A 33 -14.88 16.57 22.60
CA GLY A 33 -15.17 15.86 21.34
C GLY A 33 -13.95 15.37 20.55
N ILE A 34 -12.77 15.89 20.87
CA ILE A 34 -11.47 15.47 20.32
C ILE A 34 -10.71 14.90 21.51
N GLU A 35 -10.39 13.61 21.49
CA GLU A 35 -9.49 13.02 22.48
C GLU A 35 -8.12 13.70 22.34
N GLN A 36 -7.87 14.70 23.19
CA GLN A 36 -6.52 15.16 23.46
C GLN A 36 -5.81 14.00 24.14
N THR A 37 -4.94 13.31 23.39
CA THR A 37 -4.05 12.33 24.00
C THR A 37 -3.02 13.06 24.87
N THR A 38 -2.36 12.35 25.77
CA THR A 38 -1.41 12.88 26.77
C THR A 38 -0.20 13.65 26.21
N GLU A 39 -0.11 13.84 24.88
CA GLU A 39 1.06 14.34 24.14
C GLU A 39 0.79 15.56 23.21
N ASN A 40 -0.27 16.35 23.43
CA ASN A 40 -0.64 17.51 22.57
C ASN A 40 -0.95 17.13 21.10
N LEU A 41 -1.50 15.94 20.88
CA LEU A 41 -1.91 15.45 19.57
C LEU A 41 -3.44 15.54 19.42
N VAL A 42 -3.89 15.96 18.25
CA VAL A 42 -5.28 15.93 17.81
C VAL A 42 -5.51 14.65 17.03
N ARG A 43 -6.40 13.78 17.52
CA ARG A 43 -6.79 12.57 16.81
C ARG A 43 -7.91 12.86 15.81
N ILE A 44 -7.65 12.56 14.54
CA ILE A 44 -8.62 12.65 13.45
C ILE A 44 -8.97 11.22 13.03
N SER A 45 -10.05 10.70 13.62
CA SER A 45 -10.52 9.34 13.37
C SER A 45 -11.28 9.23 12.06
N TYR A 46 -10.96 8.18 11.29
CA TYR A 46 -11.66 7.87 10.05
C TYR A 46 -13.13 7.53 10.29
N GLU A 47 -13.46 6.92 11.44
CA GLU A 47 -14.81 6.55 11.83
C GLU A 47 -15.75 7.76 11.95
N HIS A 48 -15.23 8.87 12.46
CA HIS A 48 -16.01 10.10 12.69
C HIS A 48 -15.80 11.15 11.58
N PHE A 49 -14.62 11.19 10.97
CA PHE A 49 -14.23 12.24 10.02
C PHE A 49 -13.54 11.66 8.76
N PRO A 50 -14.18 10.75 8.01
CA PRO A 50 -13.54 10.04 6.90
C PRO A 50 -12.96 10.98 5.83
N GLN A 51 -13.68 12.06 5.49
CA GLN A 51 -13.23 13.11 4.56
C GLN A 51 -11.99 13.84 5.03
N ARG A 52 -11.93 14.14 6.32
CA ARG A 52 -10.79 14.85 6.88
C ARG A 52 -9.60 13.93 7.02
N THR A 53 -9.79 12.68 7.48
CA THR A 53 -8.69 11.72 7.57
C THR A 53 -8.03 11.49 6.21
N GLU A 54 -8.77 11.41 5.10
CA GLU A 54 -8.16 11.33 3.76
C GLU A 54 -7.35 12.57 3.39
N GLN A 55 -7.93 13.76 3.58
CA GLN A 55 -7.24 15.00 3.24
C GLN A 55 -5.94 15.16 4.03
N VAL A 56 -5.94 14.70 5.28
CA VAL A 56 -4.74 14.65 6.11
C VAL A 56 -3.72 13.65 5.56
N LEU A 57 -4.14 12.44 5.20
CA LEU A 57 -3.25 11.44 4.59
C LEU A 57 -2.64 11.94 3.26
N ASP A 58 -3.45 12.54 2.39
CA ASP A 58 -3.00 13.14 1.13
C ASP A 58 -1.96 14.24 1.41
N ALA A 59 -2.19 15.09 2.41
CA ALA A 59 -1.23 16.12 2.81
C ALA A 59 0.08 15.52 3.33
N LEU A 60 0.06 14.41 4.09
CA LEU A 60 1.28 13.73 4.55
C LEU A 60 2.17 13.23 3.42
N SER A 61 1.61 12.95 2.24
CA SER A 61 2.39 12.53 1.07
C SER A 61 3.11 13.69 0.36
N HIS A 62 2.67 14.93 0.60
CA HIS A 62 3.21 16.13 -0.03
C HIS A 62 4.07 16.97 0.91
N ILE A 63 4.01 16.73 2.21
CA ILE A 63 4.77 17.49 3.19
C ILE A 63 6.12 16.80 3.43
N ASP A 64 7.18 17.61 3.37
CA ASP A 64 8.54 17.18 3.70
C ASP A 64 8.62 16.62 5.14
N SER A 65 9.46 15.58 5.28
CA SER A 65 9.76 14.61 6.34
C SER A 65 9.82 15.03 7.83
N THR A 66 9.31 16.20 8.20
CA THR A 66 9.49 16.84 9.53
C THR A 66 8.25 16.85 10.41
N ILE A 67 7.18 16.14 10.04
CA ILE A 67 5.96 16.10 10.84
C ILE A 67 5.92 14.84 11.70
N ASP A 68 5.88 15.05 13.03
CA ASP A 68 5.63 14.02 14.06
C ASP A 68 4.16 13.57 14.07
N THR A 69 3.67 13.14 12.90
CA THR A 69 2.32 12.58 12.77
C THR A 69 2.37 11.09 13.05
N VAL A 70 1.47 10.61 13.90
CA VAL A 70 1.27 9.17 14.12
C VAL A 70 0.08 8.71 13.28
N VAL A 71 0.26 7.60 12.57
CA VAL A 71 -0.83 6.96 11.84
C VAL A 71 -1.17 5.65 12.52
N GLU A 72 -2.44 5.46 12.81
CA GLU A 72 -2.99 4.20 13.27
C GLU A 72 -3.70 3.50 12.12
N PHE A 73 -3.25 2.29 11.79
CA PHE A 73 -3.75 1.54 10.65
C PHE A 73 -3.80 0.06 10.97
N VAL A 74 -4.61 -0.69 10.22
CA VAL A 74 -4.56 -2.15 10.24
C VAL A 74 -3.52 -2.59 9.23
N ASP A 75 -2.48 -3.27 9.70
CA ASP A 75 -1.49 -3.92 8.83
C ASP A 75 -2.17 -5.08 8.10
N ASP A 76 -2.31 -4.96 6.79
CA ASP A 76 -2.94 -5.94 5.91
C ASP A 76 -2.20 -7.28 5.89
N ARG A 77 -0.94 -7.32 6.31
CA ARG A 77 -0.12 -8.54 6.37
C ARG A 77 -0.36 -9.36 7.62
N THR A 78 -0.67 -8.70 8.73
CA THR A 78 -0.82 -9.34 10.05
C THR A 78 -2.25 -9.29 10.58
N GLY A 79 -3.09 -8.41 10.04
CA GLY A 79 -4.42 -8.11 10.55
C GLY A 79 -4.41 -7.29 11.84
N ASN A 80 -3.23 -6.93 12.35
CA ASN A 80 -3.08 -6.22 13.61
C ASN A 80 -3.21 -4.71 13.41
N THR A 81 -3.74 -4.03 14.41
CA THR A 81 -3.64 -2.58 14.50
C THR A 81 -2.21 -2.19 14.85
N VAL A 82 -1.64 -1.30 14.05
CA VAL A 82 -0.31 -0.73 14.21
C VAL A 82 -0.46 0.78 14.41
N SER A 83 0.29 1.32 15.36
CA SER A 83 0.45 2.76 15.58
C SER A 83 1.92 3.12 15.39
N ALA A 84 2.21 4.01 14.45
CA ALA A 84 3.58 4.35 14.10
C ALA A 84 3.70 5.80 13.61
N MET A 85 4.86 6.42 13.89
CA MET A 85 5.18 7.72 13.29
C MET A 85 5.31 7.56 11.78
N TRP A 86 4.66 8.46 11.04
CA TRP A 86 4.66 8.46 9.58
C TRP A 86 6.08 8.41 9.01
N THR A 87 6.98 9.22 9.56
CA THR A 87 8.39 9.33 9.16
C THR A 87 9.24 8.09 9.48
N GLN A 88 8.78 7.23 10.39
CA GLN A 88 9.46 5.98 10.76
C GLN A 88 8.97 4.77 9.94
N LEU A 89 7.88 4.93 9.19
CA LEU A 89 7.41 3.91 8.26
C LEU A 89 8.30 3.91 7.02
N ASP A 90 8.64 2.71 6.54
CA ASP A 90 9.34 2.58 5.26
C ASP A 90 8.47 3.04 4.09
N GLU A 91 9.09 3.41 2.97
CA GLU A 91 8.40 3.91 1.77
C GLU A 91 7.30 2.96 1.27
N THR A 92 7.46 1.65 1.45
CA THR A 92 6.46 0.66 1.03
C THR A 92 5.24 0.71 1.95
N SER A 93 5.45 0.83 3.26
CA SER A 93 4.39 0.97 4.25
C SER A 93 3.63 2.29 4.09
N GLN A 94 4.33 3.40 3.86
CA GLN A 94 3.72 4.69 3.55
C GLN A 94 2.89 4.63 2.27
N ALA A 95 3.46 4.10 1.17
CA ALA A 95 2.75 3.98 -0.10
C ALA A 95 1.51 3.07 0.01
N ARG A 96 1.57 2.00 0.81
CA ARG A 96 0.43 1.13 1.11
C ARG A 96 -0.68 1.87 1.85
N ILE A 97 -0.32 2.63 2.88
CA ILE A 97 -1.29 3.41 3.68
C ILE A 97 -2.01 4.44 2.81
N LEU A 98 -1.29 5.16 1.95
CA LEU A 98 -1.87 6.13 1.02
C LEU A 98 -2.75 5.48 -0.06
N GLY A 99 -2.40 4.26 -0.47
CA GLY A 99 -3.04 3.63 -1.63
C GLY A 99 -4.24 2.74 -1.33
N ALA A 100 -4.16 1.95 -0.27
CA ALA A 100 -5.16 0.90 0.01
C ALA A 100 -5.21 0.44 1.48
N GLY A 101 -4.41 1.06 2.37
CA GLY A 101 -4.35 0.68 3.77
C GLY A 101 -5.65 1.04 4.51
N LYS A 102 -6.06 0.18 5.45
CA LYS A 102 -7.17 0.48 6.35
C LYS A 102 -6.66 1.39 7.47
N VAL A 103 -6.72 2.69 7.25
CA VAL A 103 -6.39 3.70 8.28
C VAL A 103 -7.55 3.85 9.25
N LEU A 104 -7.23 3.84 10.53
CA LEU A 104 -8.19 4.03 11.62
C LEU A 104 -8.18 5.49 12.09
N SER A 105 -6.99 6.07 12.28
CA SER A 105 -6.86 7.47 12.68
C SER A 105 -5.50 8.07 12.31
N VAL A 106 -5.46 9.40 12.25
CA VAL A 106 -4.21 10.15 12.16
C VAL A 106 -4.14 11.09 13.37
N LEU A 107 -3.03 11.04 14.10
CA LEU A 107 -2.76 11.91 15.24
C LEU A 107 -1.78 13.00 14.81
N VAL A 108 -2.25 14.25 14.83
CA VAL A 108 -1.50 15.41 14.34
C VAL A 108 -1.15 16.32 15.50
N PRO A 109 0.10 16.81 15.62
CA PRO A 109 0.45 17.80 16.62
C PRO A 109 -0.41 19.06 16.51
N VAL A 110 -0.94 19.54 17.64
CA VAL A 110 -1.79 20.76 17.71
C VAL A 110 -1.15 21.94 16.97
N ALA A 111 0.17 22.12 17.13
CA ALA A 111 0.94 23.20 16.48
C ALA A 111 0.92 23.15 14.93
N ARG A 112 0.56 22.01 14.33
CA ARG A 112 0.56 21.80 12.88
C ARG A 112 -0.84 21.75 12.26
N VAL A 113 -1.87 21.75 13.09
CA VAL A 113 -3.27 21.69 12.68
C VAL A 113 -3.63 22.83 11.70
N LYS A 114 -3.12 24.05 11.92
CA LYS A 114 -3.38 25.19 11.03
C LYS A 114 -2.77 25.00 9.64
N ALA A 115 -1.52 24.54 9.57
CA ALA A 115 -0.85 24.28 8.29
C ALA A 115 -1.60 23.18 7.50
N LEU A 116 -2.09 22.16 8.20
CA LEU A 116 -2.89 21.09 7.61
C LEU A 116 -4.26 21.59 7.11
N ALA A 117 -4.93 22.46 7.88
CA ALA A 117 -6.19 23.06 7.48
C ALA A 117 -6.07 23.88 6.18
N GLU A 118 -4.94 24.58 5.98
CA GLU A 118 -4.69 25.36 4.76
C GLU A 118 -4.53 24.47 3.52
N PHE A 119 -3.87 23.31 3.64
CA PHE A 119 -3.69 22.32 2.57
C PHE A 119 -4.98 21.58 2.19
N THR A 120 -5.91 21.45 3.12
CA THR A 120 -7.09 20.58 3.01
C THR A 120 -8.38 21.31 2.60
N ARG A 121 -8.26 22.57 2.17
CA ARG A 121 -9.39 23.40 1.68
C ARG A 121 -10.09 22.85 0.43
N THR A 122 -9.51 21.85 -0.24
CA THR A 122 -10.09 21.22 -1.44
C THR A 122 -10.70 19.86 -1.06
N PRO A 123 -11.96 19.55 -1.44
CA PRO A 123 -12.55 18.24 -1.16
C PRO A 123 -11.74 17.12 -1.81
N SER A 124 -11.50 16.03 -1.06
CA SER A 124 -10.80 14.86 -1.61
C SER A 124 -11.67 14.21 -2.69
N PRO A 125 -11.14 13.94 -3.90
CA PRO A 125 -11.88 13.27 -4.98
C PRO A 125 -12.34 11.85 -4.63
N ALA A 126 -11.80 11.25 -3.56
CA ALA A 126 -11.95 9.85 -3.21
C ALA A 126 -13.24 9.50 -2.43
N LEU A 127 -13.99 10.49 -1.93
CA LEU A 127 -15.14 10.25 -1.08
C LEU A 127 -16.44 10.57 -1.79
N LYS A 128 -17.25 9.52 -1.98
CA LYS A 128 -18.67 9.65 -2.30
C LYS A 128 -19.44 10.04 -1.02
N LYS A 129 -20.68 10.48 -1.21
CA LYS A 129 -21.50 11.31 -0.31
C LYS A 129 -21.73 10.78 1.11
N ASP A 130 -21.40 9.52 1.40
CA ASP A 130 -21.74 8.85 2.65
C ASP A 130 -20.43 8.40 3.34
N GLY A 131 -20.23 8.81 4.59
CA GLY A 131 -19.03 8.51 5.38
C GLY A 131 -18.75 7.00 5.50
N TRP A 132 -17.47 6.65 5.71
CA TRP A 132 -16.87 5.31 5.57
C TRP A 132 -17.62 4.40 4.58
N HIS A 133 -17.23 4.45 3.31
CA HIS A 133 -17.75 3.52 2.32
C HIS A 133 -16.63 2.55 1.87
N PRO A 134 -16.87 1.22 1.85
CA PRO A 134 -15.92 0.27 1.29
C PRO A 134 -15.55 0.60 -0.17
N GLU A 135 -16.44 1.26 -0.93
CA GLU A 135 -16.09 1.77 -2.26
C GLU A 135 -15.05 2.90 -2.25
N SER A 136 -14.87 3.67 -1.17
CA SER A 136 -13.82 4.70 -1.12
C SER A 136 -12.45 4.09 -0.89
N VAL A 137 -12.36 3.00 -0.12
CA VAL A 137 -11.15 2.17 -0.07
C VAL A 137 -10.92 1.49 -1.42
N GLU A 138 -11.98 0.95 -2.05
CA GLU A 138 -11.91 0.31 -3.37
C GLU A 138 -11.53 1.31 -4.48
N ALA A 139 -12.03 2.54 -4.42
CA ALA A 139 -11.79 3.62 -5.37
C ALA A 139 -10.41 4.25 -5.18
N ARG A 140 -9.92 4.39 -3.93
CA ARG A 140 -8.52 4.72 -3.66
C ARG A 140 -7.60 3.60 -4.09
N ARG A 141 -7.96 2.34 -3.79
CA ARG A 141 -7.23 1.17 -4.29
C ARG A 141 -7.18 1.19 -5.81
N LYS A 142 -8.27 1.52 -6.49
CA LYS A 142 -8.33 1.63 -7.96
C LYS A 142 -7.53 2.83 -8.49
N GLY A 143 -7.71 4.03 -7.95
CA GLY A 143 -7.02 5.25 -8.35
C GLY A 143 -5.52 5.20 -8.04
N TRP A 144 -5.14 4.73 -6.86
CA TRP A 144 -3.76 4.37 -6.56
C TRP A 144 -3.28 3.26 -7.47
N GLN A 145 -4.03 2.18 -7.73
CA GLN A 145 -3.62 1.14 -8.69
C GLN A 145 -3.34 1.68 -10.09
N GLU A 146 -4.13 2.66 -10.53
CA GLU A 146 -4.01 3.37 -11.81
C GLU A 146 -2.85 4.38 -11.84
N HIS A 147 -2.57 5.07 -10.72
CA HIS A 147 -1.58 6.17 -10.65
C HIS A 147 -0.22 5.75 -10.07
N TYR A 148 -0.21 4.87 -9.06
CA TYR A 148 0.93 4.44 -8.24
C TYR A 148 1.04 2.91 -8.05
N GLY A 149 0.05 2.15 -8.51
CA GLY A 149 0.00 0.70 -8.35
C GLY A 149 1.04 -0.01 -9.17
N PRO A 150 1.18 -1.33 -8.96
CA PRO A 150 2.10 -2.16 -9.73
C PRO A 150 1.92 -2.07 -11.27
N ASN A 151 0.84 -1.48 -11.78
CA ASN A 151 0.45 -1.52 -13.19
C ASN A 151 0.99 -0.42 -14.12
N LYS A 152 1.72 0.60 -13.65
CA LYS A 152 2.38 1.51 -14.62
C LYS A 152 3.78 1.04 -15.04
N THR A 153 4.34 0.04 -14.35
CA THR A 153 5.72 -0.45 -14.61
C THR A 153 5.84 -1.96 -14.76
N ILE A 154 4.84 -2.76 -14.37
CA ILE A 154 4.80 -4.20 -14.64
C ILE A 154 3.85 -4.41 -15.83
N PRO A 155 4.35 -4.75 -17.03
CA PRO A 155 3.51 -5.03 -18.20
C PRO A 155 2.68 -6.31 -18.00
N LYS A 156 1.68 -6.55 -18.87
CA LYS A 156 1.00 -7.86 -18.92
C LYS A 156 1.93 -8.95 -19.44
N ALA A 157 1.66 -10.22 -19.11
CA ALA A 157 2.53 -11.33 -19.50
C ALA A 157 2.88 -11.35 -20.99
N ALA A 158 1.89 -11.18 -21.88
CA ALA A 158 2.12 -11.16 -23.32
C ALA A 158 3.01 -9.98 -23.77
N GLU A 159 2.83 -8.81 -23.17
CA GLU A 159 3.64 -7.62 -23.49
C GLU A 159 5.07 -7.79 -22.97
N PHE A 160 5.22 -8.29 -21.74
CA PHE A 160 6.51 -8.58 -21.13
C PHE A 160 7.31 -9.56 -21.98
N GLU A 161 6.74 -10.73 -22.28
CA GLU A 161 7.37 -11.76 -23.10
C GLU A 161 7.71 -11.25 -24.51
N GLY A 162 6.82 -10.44 -25.10
CA GLY A 162 7.05 -9.78 -26.38
C GLY A 162 8.21 -8.78 -26.37
N MET A 163 8.48 -8.12 -25.23
CA MET A 163 9.64 -7.23 -25.06
C MET A 163 10.95 -8.03 -24.96
N LEU A 164 10.95 -9.17 -24.26
CA LEU A 164 12.16 -9.97 -24.04
C LEU A 164 12.78 -10.48 -25.33
N TYR A 165 11.95 -10.82 -26.33
CA TYR A 165 12.42 -11.29 -27.64
C TYR A 165 13.27 -10.24 -28.39
N LYS A 166 13.07 -8.95 -28.09
CA LYS A 166 13.77 -7.84 -28.75
C LYS A 166 15.08 -7.45 -28.05
N MET A 167 15.36 -8.01 -26.87
CA MET A 167 16.52 -7.66 -26.05
C MET A 167 17.71 -8.57 -26.34
N SER A 168 18.93 -8.03 -26.20
CA SER A 168 20.13 -8.87 -26.18
C SER A 168 20.14 -9.79 -24.95
N PRO A 169 20.91 -10.90 -24.95
CA PRO A 169 20.93 -11.85 -23.83
C PRO A 169 21.23 -11.21 -22.47
N GLY A 170 22.22 -10.31 -22.40
CA GLY A 170 22.61 -9.64 -21.15
C GLY A 170 21.53 -8.68 -20.64
N GLU A 171 20.94 -7.88 -21.53
CA GLU A 171 19.85 -6.95 -21.18
C GLU A 171 18.61 -7.70 -20.70
N ARG A 172 18.23 -8.78 -21.40
CA ARG A 172 17.12 -9.64 -21.01
C ARG A 172 17.30 -10.21 -19.61
N VAL A 173 18.49 -10.75 -19.30
CA VAL A 173 18.79 -11.30 -17.97
C VAL A 173 18.61 -10.24 -16.87
N ALA A 174 19.19 -9.04 -17.06
CA ALA A 174 19.10 -7.96 -16.09
C ALA A 174 17.66 -7.46 -15.91
N TYR A 175 16.93 -7.29 -17.02
CA TYR A 175 15.55 -6.82 -17.02
C TYR A 175 14.62 -7.84 -16.35
N VAL A 176 14.74 -9.12 -16.69
CA VAL A 176 13.96 -10.20 -16.08
C VAL A 176 14.22 -10.28 -14.58
N LYS A 177 15.48 -10.32 -14.14
CA LYS A 177 15.79 -10.37 -12.69
C LYS A 177 15.18 -9.20 -11.93
N THR A 178 15.26 -7.99 -12.49
CA THR A 178 14.66 -6.79 -11.91
C THR A 178 13.13 -6.92 -11.81
N MET A 179 12.49 -7.33 -12.90
CA MET A 179 11.03 -7.44 -12.96
C MET A 179 10.48 -8.54 -12.04
N LEU A 180 11.05 -9.73 -12.10
CA LEU A 180 10.60 -10.87 -11.29
C LEU A 180 10.91 -10.65 -9.81
N LYS A 181 12.02 -9.97 -9.46
CA LYS A 181 12.23 -9.51 -8.07
C LYS A 181 11.11 -8.58 -7.63
N LYS A 182 10.74 -7.59 -8.45
CA LYS A 182 9.65 -6.65 -8.13
C LYS A 182 8.32 -7.38 -7.92
N ILE A 183 8.03 -8.38 -8.75
CA ILE A 183 6.83 -9.23 -8.59
C ILE A 183 6.92 -10.00 -7.28
N ALA A 184 8.04 -10.69 -7.01
CA ALA A 184 8.24 -11.42 -5.77
C ALA A 184 8.06 -10.52 -4.53
N ASP A 185 8.62 -9.31 -4.53
CA ASP A 185 8.47 -8.33 -3.45
C ASP A 185 6.99 -7.90 -3.27
N ASN A 186 6.26 -7.66 -4.37
CA ASN A 186 4.85 -7.31 -4.34
C ASN A 186 3.97 -8.40 -3.71
N TYR A 187 4.27 -9.68 -3.99
CA TYR A 187 3.60 -10.83 -3.37
C TYR A 187 4.16 -11.17 -1.99
N GLY A 188 5.14 -10.41 -1.48
CA GLY A 188 5.81 -10.63 -0.20
C GLY A 188 6.55 -11.96 -0.12
N TRP A 189 7.07 -12.43 -1.24
CA TRP A 189 7.93 -13.60 -1.31
C TRP A 189 9.32 -13.22 -0.79
N LYS A 190 10.00 -14.18 -0.15
CA LYS A 190 11.34 -13.95 0.40
C LYS A 190 12.36 -14.71 -0.43
N LYS A 191 13.43 -14.04 -0.83
CA LYS A 191 14.55 -14.71 -1.49
C LYS A 191 15.18 -15.73 -0.54
N ASP A 192 15.33 -16.96 -0.99
CA ASP A 192 16.07 -18.00 -0.27
C ASP A 192 17.53 -17.96 -0.74
N ASN A 193 18.39 -17.27 0.01
CA ASN A 193 19.79 -17.08 -0.38
C ASN A 193 20.55 -18.42 -0.47
N LYS A 194 20.23 -19.39 0.39
CA LYS A 194 20.92 -20.69 0.39
C LYS A 194 20.58 -21.48 -0.86
N VAL A 195 19.29 -21.63 -1.15
CA VAL A 195 18.83 -22.35 -2.36
C VAL A 195 19.26 -21.59 -3.61
N SER A 196 19.24 -20.25 -3.58
CA SER A 196 19.67 -19.43 -4.72
C SER A 196 21.13 -19.69 -5.09
N THR A 197 22.04 -19.58 -4.11
CA THR A 197 23.47 -19.80 -4.33
C THR A 197 23.77 -21.24 -4.76
N MET A 198 23.07 -22.22 -4.19
CA MET A 198 23.29 -23.63 -4.54
C MET A 198 22.92 -23.97 -5.99
N ASN A 199 21.97 -23.23 -6.57
CA ASN A 199 21.45 -23.49 -7.91
C ASN A 199 21.91 -22.45 -8.95
N ASP A 200 22.69 -21.45 -8.54
CA ASP A 200 23.05 -20.30 -9.38
C ASP A 200 21.84 -19.64 -10.06
N ARG A 201 20.72 -19.57 -9.32
CA ARG A 201 19.45 -18.97 -9.77
C ARG A 201 18.88 -18.15 -8.64
N ASP A 202 18.18 -17.07 -8.95
CA ASP A 202 17.41 -16.37 -7.93
C ASP A 202 16.18 -17.20 -7.60
N VAL A 203 16.05 -17.65 -6.34
CA VAL A 203 14.95 -18.48 -5.86
C VAL A 203 14.22 -17.78 -4.73
N TYR A 204 12.90 -17.70 -4.84
CA TYR A 204 12.02 -17.07 -3.87
C TYR A 204 11.10 -18.10 -3.25
N LYS A 205 10.85 -17.97 -1.95
CA LYS A 205 9.85 -18.75 -1.23
C LYS A 205 8.51 -18.02 -1.25
N GLY A 206 7.53 -18.65 -1.90
CA GLY A 206 6.16 -18.16 -1.95
C GLY A 206 5.43 -18.32 -0.61
N ARG A 207 4.36 -17.55 -0.44
CA ARG A 207 3.48 -17.66 0.75
C ARG A 207 2.69 -18.97 0.79
N ASP A 208 2.49 -19.57 -0.38
CA ASP A 208 1.88 -20.89 -0.57
C ASP A 208 2.84 -22.04 -0.21
N GLY A 209 4.08 -21.72 0.21
CA GLY A 209 5.08 -22.69 0.65
C GLY A 209 5.94 -23.27 -0.46
N PHE A 210 5.68 -22.96 -1.73
CA PHE A 210 6.48 -23.42 -2.86
C PHE A 210 7.73 -22.55 -3.08
N LEU A 211 8.67 -23.09 -3.86
CA LEU A 211 9.83 -22.36 -4.34
C LEU A 211 9.61 -21.92 -5.78
N TYR A 212 10.00 -20.68 -6.08
CA TYR A 212 9.86 -20.04 -7.39
C TYR A 212 11.24 -19.57 -7.84
N SER A 213 11.84 -20.28 -8.81
CA SER A 213 13.12 -19.87 -9.38
C SER A 213 12.92 -19.00 -10.61
N VAL A 214 13.79 -18.01 -10.79
CA VAL A 214 13.75 -17.10 -11.94
C VAL A 214 14.25 -17.83 -13.18
N ASP A 215 13.42 -17.90 -14.21
CA ASP A 215 13.83 -18.22 -15.58
C ASP A 215 14.05 -16.92 -16.38
N THR A 216 15.32 -16.61 -16.59
CA THR A 216 15.75 -15.43 -17.35
C THR A 216 15.57 -15.57 -18.86
N GLN A 217 15.36 -16.78 -19.37
CA GLN A 217 15.20 -17.00 -20.80
C GLN A 217 13.81 -16.57 -21.27
N HIS A 218 12.77 -17.03 -20.57
CA HIS A 218 11.37 -16.76 -20.92
C HIS A 218 10.74 -15.66 -20.07
N GLY A 219 11.38 -15.23 -18.97
CA GLY A 219 10.82 -14.21 -18.09
C GLY A 219 9.75 -14.76 -17.17
N ARG A 220 9.94 -15.97 -16.66
CA ARG A 220 8.91 -16.73 -15.94
C ARG A 220 9.47 -17.27 -14.64
N PHE A 221 8.59 -17.78 -13.80
CA PHE A 221 9.00 -18.52 -12.61
C PHE A 221 8.82 -20.01 -12.83
N GLU A 222 9.84 -20.78 -12.47
CA GLU A 222 9.74 -22.24 -12.33
C GLU A 222 9.28 -22.54 -10.91
N LYS A 223 8.07 -23.07 -10.76
CA LYS A 223 7.50 -23.50 -9.49
C LYS A 223 8.00 -24.91 -9.16
N THR A 224 8.51 -25.08 -7.96
CA THR A 224 9.14 -26.32 -7.51
C THR A 224 8.68 -26.71 -6.11
N ASP A 225 8.65 -28.03 -5.85
CA ASP A 225 8.37 -28.58 -4.53
C ASP A 225 9.52 -28.24 -3.57
N PRO A 226 9.24 -27.63 -2.40
CA PRO A 226 10.27 -27.17 -1.47
C PRO A 226 11.04 -28.31 -0.78
N LYS A 227 10.48 -29.53 -0.73
CA LYS A 227 11.06 -30.67 -0.01
C LYS A 227 11.92 -31.54 -0.92
N SER A 228 11.41 -31.85 -2.11
CA SER A 228 12.10 -32.68 -3.10
C SER A 228 12.91 -31.86 -4.10
N GLY A 229 12.62 -30.57 -4.24
CA GLY A 229 13.20 -29.72 -5.27
C GLY A 229 12.64 -29.96 -6.67
N LYS A 230 11.62 -30.82 -6.81
CA LYS A 230 11.12 -31.22 -8.13
C LYS A 230 10.37 -30.08 -8.78
N HIS A 231 10.60 -29.87 -10.07
CA HIS A 231 9.80 -28.98 -10.89
C HIS A 231 8.34 -29.43 -10.93
N LEU A 232 7.42 -28.49 -10.74
CA LEU A 232 5.98 -28.73 -10.70
C LEU A 232 5.26 -28.02 -11.85
N ASP A 233 5.62 -26.77 -12.13
CA ASP A 233 4.90 -25.93 -13.08
C ASP A 233 5.73 -24.70 -13.49
N GLU A 234 5.42 -24.13 -14.63
CA GLU A 234 5.99 -22.87 -15.12
C GLU A 234 4.90 -21.79 -15.07
N VAL A 235 5.14 -20.66 -14.42
CA VAL A 235 4.15 -19.57 -14.30
C VAL A 235 4.70 -18.26 -14.84
N ASN A 236 3.84 -17.51 -15.55
CA ASN A 236 4.19 -16.19 -16.05
C ASN A 236 4.15 -15.10 -14.97
N ILE A 237 4.45 -13.86 -15.36
CA ILE A 237 4.45 -12.71 -14.46
C ILE A 237 3.07 -12.35 -13.88
N ASP A 238 1.98 -12.81 -14.51
CA ASP A 238 0.62 -12.73 -13.97
C ASP A 238 0.31 -13.94 -13.05
N LEU A 239 1.30 -14.77 -12.72
CA LEU A 239 1.22 -16.01 -11.95
C LEU A 239 0.22 -17.04 -12.51
N LYS A 240 -0.01 -16.99 -13.82
CA LYS A 240 -0.81 -17.99 -14.52
C LYS A 240 0.08 -19.13 -14.99
N PRO A 241 -0.34 -20.39 -14.81
CA PRO A 241 0.33 -21.54 -15.39
C PRO A 241 0.51 -21.40 -16.90
N ILE A 242 1.61 -21.94 -17.41
CA ILE A 242 1.84 -22.14 -18.84
C ILE A 242 1.53 -23.61 -19.14
N ASP A 243 0.50 -23.83 -19.96
CA ASP A 243 0.06 -25.18 -20.31
C ASP A 243 1.19 -26.01 -20.94
N ASP A 244 1.18 -27.32 -20.64
CA ASP A 244 2.07 -28.34 -21.21
C ASP A 244 3.59 -28.18 -20.94
N LYS A 245 3.96 -27.49 -19.85
CA LYS A 245 5.37 -27.24 -19.49
C LYS A 245 5.91 -27.97 -18.26
N ILE A 246 5.27 -29.08 -17.86
CA ILE A 246 5.86 -29.96 -16.84
C ILE A 246 7.10 -30.64 -17.43
N ASP A 247 8.29 -30.19 -16.99
CA ASP A 247 9.55 -30.83 -17.37
C ASP A 247 9.63 -32.27 -16.85
N LYS A 248 9.58 -33.24 -17.77
CA LYS A 248 9.77 -34.67 -17.47
C LYS A 248 11.25 -35.06 -17.39
N SER A 249 12.17 -34.16 -17.77
CA SER A 249 13.61 -34.43 -17.82
C SER A 249 14.34 -34.07 -16.52
N GLY A 250 13.72 -33.32 -15.61
CA GLY A 250 14.27 -32.90 -14.32
C GLY A 250 15.35 -31.81 -14.42
N LYS A 251 15.52 -31.18 -15.59
CA LYS A 251 16.49 -30.08 -15.78
C LYS A 251 16.11 -28.84 -14.98
N HIS A 252 14.83 -28.67 -14.67
CA HIS A 252 14.32 -27.55 -13.88
C HIS A 252 14.22 -27.84 -12.38
N ASP A 253 14.65 -29.02 -11.93
CA ASP A 253 14.69 -29.35 -10.51
C ASP A 253 15.72 -28.48 -9.78
N LEU A 254 15.37 -28.05 -8.56
CA LEU A 254 16.25 -27.35 -7.66
C LEU A 254 16.91 -28.30 -6.68
N ARG A 255 18.17 -28.02 -6.37
CA ARG A 255 18.86 -28.58 -5.21
C ARG A 255 18.38 -27.84 -3.96
N VAL A 256 17.70 -28.55 -3.05
CA VAL A 256 17.10 -27.97 -1.84
C VAL A 256 17.78 -28.40 -0.52
N LYS A 257 18.81 -29.25 -0.59
CA LYS A 257 19.55 -29.77 0.57
C LYS A 257 21.06 -29.65 0.37
#